data_AF-A0AAN0NEN1-F1
#
_entry.id   AF-A0AAN0NEN1-F1
#
_cell.length_a   1.000
_cell.length_b   1.000
_cell.length_c   1.000
_cell.angle_alpha   90.00
_cell.angle_beta   90.00
_cell.angle_gamma   90.00
#
_symmetry.space_group_name_H-M   'P 1'
#
loop_
_entity.id
_entity.type
_entity.pdbx_description
1 polymer ?
#
loop_
_entity_poly.entity_id
_entity_poly.type
_entity_poly.pdbx_seq_one_letter_code
_entity_poly.pdbx_strand_id
1 'polypeptide(L)' 'MKKILIADDSDKIRHILNEYLVKEGYEVIQARDGNEALDAFARGQFCDDFA' A
#
# COMPACT_ATOMS: atom_id res chain seq x y z
N MET A 1 -12.55 1.95 7.00
CA MET A 1 -11.45 2.86 6.56
C MET A 1 -10.91 2.29 5.27
N LYS A 2 -10.72 3.08 4.21
CA LYS A 2 -10.24 2.54 2.92
C LYS A 2 -8.73 2.32 2.99
N LYS A 3 -8.27 1.16 2.49
CA LYS A 3 -6.86 0.78 2.46
C LYS A 3 -6.29 0.97 1.04
N ILE A 4 -5.02 1.37 0.94
CA ILE A 4 -4.32 1.57 -0.34
C ILE A 4 -2.96 0.87 -0.28
N LEU A 5 -2.63 0.09 -1.32
CA LEU A 5 -1.28 -0.41 -1.56
C LEU A 5 -0.52 0.53 -2.50
N ILE A 6 0.67 0.96 -2.10
CA ILE A 6 1.64 1.64 -2.96
C ILE A 6 2.76 0.67 -3.28
N ALA A 7 2.99 0.40 -4.57
CA ALA A 7 4.10 -0.42 -5.05
C ALA A 7 5.02 0.44 -5.92
N ASP A 8 6.19 0.80 -5.41
CA ASP A 8 7.17 1.69 -6.06
C ASP A 8 8.58 1.41 -5.51
N ASP A 9 9.56 1.28 -6.39
CA ASP A 9 10.97 0.99 -6.04
C ASP A 9 11.72 2.21 -5.52
N SER A 10 11.15 3.41 -5.66
CA SER A 10 11.68 4.64 -5.07
C SER A 10 11.15 4.88 -3.67
N ASP A 11 12.01 4.70 -2.66
CA ASP A 11 11.69 5.04 -1.26
C ASP A 11 11.18 6.47 -1.09
N LYS A 12 11.76 7.42 -1.84
CA LYS A 12 11.38 8.84 -1.78
C LYS A 12 9.93 9.03 -2.22
N ILE A 13 9.53 8.45 -3.35
CA ILE A 13 8.17 8.59 -3.88
C ILE A 13 7.17 7.90 -2.95
N ARG A 14 7.48 6.69 -2.52
CA ARG A 14 6.64 5.90 -1.60
C ARG A 14 6.38 6.63 -0.28
N HIS A 15 7.40 7.27 0.30
CA HIS A 15 7.28 8.07 1.51
C HIS A 15 6.37 9.29 1.32
N ILE A 16 6.58 10.06 0.25
CA ILE A 16 5.77 11.25 -0.07
C ILE A 16 4.29 10.87 -0.23
N LEU A 17 4.00 9.83 -1.01
CA LEU A 17 2.63 9.36 -1.23
C LEU A 17 1.97 8.87 0.06
N ASN A 18 2.71 8.16 0.91
CA ASN A 18 2.22 7.72 2.21
C ASN A 18 1.81 8.90 3.09
N GLU A 19 2.63 9.94 3.22
CA GLU A 19 2.30 11.13 4.02
C GLU A 19 1.01 11.81 3.54
N TYR A 20 0.85 11.98 2.22
CA TYR A 20 -0.37 12.57 1.64
C TYR A 20 -1.61 11.70 1.92
N LEU A 21 -1.53 10.40 1.66
CA LEU A 21 -2.69 9.51 1.79
C LEU A 21 -3.11 9.29 3.26
N VAL A 22 -2.15 9.19 4.17
CA VAL A 22 -2.45 9.12 5.61
C VAL A 22 -3.14 10.40 6.09
N LYS A 23 -2.68 11.57 5.62
CA LYS A 23 -3.32 12.86 5.94
C LYS A 23 -4.77 12.95 5.47
N GLU A 24 -5.08 12.33 4.32
CA GLU A 24 -6.45 12.22 3.79
C GLU A 24 -7.28 11.10 4.47
N GLY A 25 -6.72 10.39 5.46
CA GLY A 25 -7.45 9.40 6.27
C GLY A 25 -7.46 7.99 5.70
N TYR A 26 -6.55 7.66 4.78
CA TYR A 26 -6.37 6.29 4.28
C TYR A 26 -5.42 5.48 5.16
N GLU A 27 -5.62 4.17 5.19
CA GLU A 27 -4.63 3.21 5.71
C GLU A 27 -3.73 2.81 4.53
N VAL A 28 -2.41 2.96 4.69
CA VAL A 28 -1.46 2.77 3.58
C VAL A 28 -0.57 1.56 3.85
N ILE A 29 -0.50 0.67 2.87
CA ILE A 29 0.44 -0.44 2.81
C ILE A 29 1.47 -0.07 1.73
N GLN A 30 2.75 -0.29 2.02
CA GLN A 30 3.83 0.01 1.09
C GLN A 30 4.57 -1.27 0.71
N ALA A 31 4.91 -1.40 -0.57
CA ALA A 31 5.74 -2.44 -1.13
C ALA A 31 6.86 -1.80 -1.97
N ARG A 32 8.11 -2.24 -1.78
CA ARG A 32 9.24 -1.70 -2.54
C ARG A 32 9.43 -2.36 -3.91
N ASP A 33 8.75 -3.48 -4.14
CA ASP A 33 8.85 -4.25 -5.37
C ASP A 33 7.59 -5.09 -5.60
N GLY A 34 7.57 -5.81 -6.73
CA GLY A 34 6.45 -6.65 -7.11
C GLY A 34 6.22 -7.85 -6.18
N ASN A 35 7.27 -8.42 -5.58
CA ASN A 35 7.11 -9.56 -4.68
C ASN A 35 6.42 -9.12 -3.38
N GLU A 36 6.84 -8.00 -2.80
CA GLU A 36 6.19 -7.44 -1.62
C GLU A 36 4.73 -7.03 -1.90
N ALA A 37 4.45 -6.50 -3.10
CA ALA A 37 3.09 -6.15 -3.50
C ALA A 37 2.19 -7.38 -3.61
N LEU A 38 2.69 -8.46 -4.23
CA LEU A 38 1.98 -9.74 -4.34
C LEU A 38 1.77 -10.39 -2.97
N ASP A 39 2.77 -10.34 -2.09
CA ASP A 39 2.66 -10.85 -0.71
C ASP A 39 1.60 -10.08 0.08
N ALA A 40 1.54 -8.75 -0.05
CA ALA A 40 0.53 -7.92 0.59
C ALA A 40 -0.88 -8.24 0.06
N PHE A 41 -0.99 -8.52 -1.25
CA PHE A 41 -2.26 -8.90 -1.88
C PHE A 41 -2.73 -10.28 -1.40
N ALA A 42 -1.84 -11.27 -1.42
CA ALA A 42 -2.14 -12.64 -0.98
C ALA A 42 -2.56 -12.71 0.50
N ARG A 43 -2.11 -11.75 1.32
CA ARG A 43 -2.47 -11.63 2.73
C ARG A 43 -3.74 -10.81 2.98
N GLY A 44 -4.41 -10.31 1.94
CA GLY A 44 -5.62 -9.48 2.07
C GLY A 44 -5.36 -8.17 2.82
N GLN A 45 -4.15 -7.61 2.74
CA GLN A 45 -3.78 -6.49 3.61
C GLN A 45 -4.44 -5.16 3.22
N PHE A 46 -4.87 -5.02 1.96
CA PHE A 46 -5.42 -3.77 1.41
C PHE A 46 -6.74 -3.94 0.65
N CYS A 47 -7.28 -5.15 0.60
CA CYS A 47 -8.61 -5.44 0.04
C CYS A 47 -9.36 -6.36 0.99
N ASP A 48 -10.65 -6.12 1.18
CA ASP A 48 -11.52 -7.11 1.83
C ASP A 48 -11.65 -8.30 0.88
N ASP A 49 -11.61 -9.51 1.45
CA ASP A 49 -11.48 -10.79 0.75
C ASP A 49 -12.26 -10.85 -0.57
N PHE A 50 -11.59 -11.28 -1.64
CA PHE A 50 -12.28 -11.90 -2.78
C PHE A 50 -12.82 -13.26 -2.29
N ALA A 51 -14.02 -13.26 -1.69
CA ALA A 51 -14.85 -14.46 -1.68
C ALA A 51 -15.23 -14.83 -3.12
#